data_AF-A0A964LV72-F1
#
_entry.id   AF-A0A964LV72-F1
#
_cell.length_a   1.000
_cell.length_b   1.000
_cell.length_c   1.000
_cell.angle_alpha   90.00
_cell.angle_beta   90.00
_cell.angle_gamma   90.00
#
_symmetry.space_group_name_H-M   'P 1'
#
loop_
_entity.id
_entity.type
_entity.pdbx_description
1 polymer ?
#
loop_
_entity_poly.entity_id
_entity_poly.type
_entity_poly.pdbx_seq_one_letter_code
_entity_poly.pdbx_strand_id
1 'polypeptide(L)'
;MQHPIDNDTLHLDTRAALEAERREATEDIHKGASITNHVGNLRDATLGLLYRKRVLWLVVLVFGNLFSGAGIAAFEETIAANIALVFFLPLLVDSGGNAGAQSATLIVRGLATGEVVMRDWWRMLVRELGVALALGCTMALAVASLGLLRGGPLIALVVASSMVVIVLVGSLIGMSLPFLLSRFRLDPATASGPLITSIADAVGVMVYFGVASFVLGV
;
A
#
# COMPACT_ATOMS: atom_id res chain seq x y z
N MET A 1 34.40 -45.69 -5.35
CA MET A 1 33.42 -46.05 -4.32
C MET A 1 32.55 -44.83 -4.06
N GLN A 2 31.27 -44.86 -4.48
CA GLN A 2 30.27 -43.90 -4.03
C GLN A 2 30.22 -43.97 -2.50
N HIS A 3 30.51 -42.86 -1.83
CA HIS A 3 30.19 -42.71 -0.42
C HIS A 3 28.66 -42.82 -0.28
N PRO A 4 28.12 -43.74 0.53
CA PRO A 4 26.68 -43.76 0.79
C PRO A 4 26.32 -42.45 1.51
N ILE A 5 25.46 -41.64 0.89
CA ILE A 5 24.85 -40.50 1.57
C ILE A 5 23.96 -41.08 2.67
N ASP A 6 24.32 -40.80 3.91
CA ASP A 6 23.61 -41.29 5.10
C ASP A 6 22.23 -40.64 5.17
N ASN A 7 21.17 -41.43 5.34
CA ASN A 7 19.79 -40.96 5.35
C ASN A 7 19.55 -39.91 6.46
N ASP A 8 20.30 -39.99 7.57
CA ASP A 8 20.26 -39.01 8.66
C ASP A 8 20.82 -37.64 8.25
N THR A 9 21.84 -37.59 7.38
CA THR A 9 22.37 -36.32 6.84
C THR A 9 21.39 -35.64 5.89
N LEU A 10 20.69 -36.43 5.06
CA LEU A 10 19.65 -35.92 4.18
C LEU A 10 18.45 -35.35 4.96
N HIS A 11 18.07 -36.00 6.07
CA HIS A 11 17.01 -35.53 6.96
C HIS A 11 17.38 -34.25 7.73
N LEU A 12 18.65 -34.11 8.16
CA LEU A 12 19.15 -32.89 8.81
C LEU A 12 19.17 -31.70 7.84
N ASP A 13 19.65 -31.91 6.61
CA ASP A 13 19.67 -30.86 5.58
C ASP A 13 18.25 -30.42 5.19
N THR A 14 17.31 -31.36 5.08
CA THR A 14 15.90 -31.05 4.80
C THR A 14 15.26 -30.23 5.92
N ARG A 15 15.53 -30.59 7.19
CA ARG A 15 15.03 -29.82 8.34
C ARG A 15 15.64 -28.42 8.42
N ALA A 16 16.93 -28.29 8.18
CA ALA A 16 17.60 -27.00 8.15
C ALA A 16 17.06 -26.10 7.03
N ALA A 17 16.82 -26.66 5.84
CA ALA A 17 16.21 -25.94 4.73
C ALA A 17 14.78 -25.47 5.05
N LEU A 18 13.94 -26.34 5.60
CA LEU A 18 12.57 -26.00 6.01
C LEU A 18 12.54 -24.93 7.11
N GLU A 19 13.46 -24.99 8.07
CA GLU A 19 13.57 -23.96 9.11
C GLU A 19 14.04 -22.62 8.55
N ALA A 20 14.97 -22.62 7.60
CA ALA A 20 15.43 -21.40 6.93
C ALA A 20 14.28 -20.74 6.15
N GLU A 21 13.56 -21.51 5.33
CA GLU A 21 12.40 -21.04 4.57
C GLU A 21 11.31 -20.47 5.49
N ARG A 22 11.01 -21.17 6.60
CA ARG A 22 10.03 -20.69 7.58
C ARG A 22 10.44 -19.37 8.24
N ARG A 23 11.74 -19.20 8.53
CA ARG A 23 12.25 -17.96 9.13
C ARG A 23 12.15 -16.80 8.16
N GLU A 24 12.53 -17.00 6.91
CA GLU A 24 12.44 -16.00 5.84
C GLU A 24 10.98 -15.58 5.62
N ALA A 25 10.06 -16.53 5.47
CA ALA A 25 8.63 -16.24 5.34
C ALA A 25 8.07 -15.46 6.54
N THR A 26 8.53 -15.75 7.75
CA THR A 26 8.12 -15.01 8.96
C THR A 26 8.68 -13.58 8.97
N GLU A 27 9.94 -13.43 8.54
CA GLU A 27 10.59 -12.13 8.46
C GLU A 27 9.91 -11.22 7.42
N ASP A 28 9.54 -11.76 6.26
CA ASP A 28 8.81 -11.03 5.22
C ASP A 28 7.43 -10.57 5.69
N ILE A 29 6.71 -11.41 6.44
CA ILE A 29 5.44 -11.02 7.07
C ILE A 29 5.66 -9.85 8.04
N HIS A 30 6.71 -9.92 8.88
CA HIS A 30 7.02 -8.85 9.82
C HIS A 30 7.38 -7.54 9.10
N LYS A 31 8.21 -7.60 8.05
CA LYS A 31 8.57 -6.44 7.23
C LYS A 31 7.34 -5.84 6.55
N GLY A 32 6.47 -6.67 5.97
CA GLY A 32 5.23 -6.25 5.33
C GLY A 32 4.24 -5.57 6.29
N ALA A 33 4.26 -5.94 7.58
CA ALA A 33 3.51 -5.32 8.67
C ALA A 33 4.26 -4.16 9.36
N SER A 34 5.42 -3.76 8.82
CA SER A 34 6.30 -2.72 9.36
C SER A 34 6.83 -2.97 10.78
N ILE A 35 7.01 -4.24 11.16
CA ILE A 35 7.64 -4.63 12.42
C ILE A 35 9.13 -4.85 12.16
N THR A 36 9.98 -4.05 12.79
CA THR A 36 11.43 -4.14 12.57
C THR A 36 12.05 -5.35 13.30
N ASN A 37 12.68 -6.25 12.55
CA ASN A 37 13.38 -7.47 13.01
C ASN A 37 12.49 -8.53 13.65
N HIS A 38 13.02 -9.76 13.73
CA HIS A 38 12.34 -10.89 14.36
C HIS A 38 11.98 -10.60 15.83
N VAL A 39 10.68 -10.47 16.09
CA VAL A 39 10.12 -10.72 17.43
C VAL A 39 10.03 -12.23 17.51
N GLY A 40 10.72 -12.85 18.48
CA GLY A 40 10.70 -14.31 18.68
C GLY A 40 9.31 -14.83 19.03
N ASN A 41 9.17 -15.64 20.08
CA ASN A 41 7.83 -16.02 20.51
C ASN A 41 7.06 -14.79 21.02
N LEU A 42 5.98 -14.43 20.32
CA LEU A 42 5.14 -13.28 20.67
C LEU A 42 4.58 -13.39 22.09
N ARG A 43 4.32 -14.61 22.58
CA ARG A 43 3.83 -14.85 23.96
C ARG A 43 4.87 -14.51 25.02
N ASP A 44 6.14 -14.70 24.69
CA ASP A 44 7.26 -14.50 25.61
C ASP A 44 7.91 -13.12 25.44
N ALA A 45 7.49 -12.36 24.42
CA ALA A 45 8.01 -11.04 24.13
C ALA A 45 7.56 -10.02 25.20
N THR A 46 8.52 -9.30 25.77
CA THR A 46 8.20 -8.24 26.74
C THR A 46 7.48 -7.07 26.07
N LEU A 47 6.62 -6.38 26.83
CA LEU A 47 5.92 -5.18 26.36
C LEU A 47 6.89 -4.12 25.84
N GLY A 48 8.03 -3.92 26.51
CA GLY A 48 9.06 -2.97 26.09
C GLY A 48 9.72 -3.33 24.76
N LEU A 49 9.93 -4.63 24.47
CA LEU A 49 10.44 -5.08 23.18
C LEU A 49 9.44 -4.77 22.07
N LEU A 50 8.18 -5.17 22.24
CA LEU A 50 7.10 -4.95 21.27
C LEU A 50 6.90 -3.48 20.95
N TYR A 51 6.86 -2.62 21.99
CA TYR A 51 6.76 -1.19 21.84
C TYR A 51 7.94 -0.63 21.02
N ARG A 52 9.18 -0.95 21.40
CA ARG A 52 10.37 -0.43 20.72
C ARG A 52 10.46 -0.86 19.25
N LYS A 53 9.95 -2.04 18.89
CA LYS A 53 9.93 -2.54 17.51
C LYS A 53 8.89 -1.88 16.61
N ARG A 54 7.86 -1.22 17.18
CA ARG A 54 6.77 -0.59 16.43
C ARG A 54 6.83 0.93 16.50
N VAL A 55 7.14 1.50 17.66
CA VAL A 55 7.03 2.93 17.93
C VAL A 55 7.84 3.78 16.96
N LEU A 56 9.09 3.39 16.66
CA LEU A 56 9.94 4.17 15.77
C LEU A 56 9.29 4.29 14.38
N TRP A 57 8.79 3.17 13.86
CA TRP A 57 8.14 3.17 12.56
C TRP A 57 6.81 3.93 12.55
N LEU A 58 5.97 3.70 13.57
CA LEU A 58 4.68 4.42 13.69
C LEU A 58 4.89 5.94 13.80
N VAL A 59 5.91 6.38 14.53
CA VAL A 59 6.25 7.81 14.62
C VAL A 59 6.67 8.35 13.25
N VAL A 60 7.48 7.61 12.48
CA VAL A 60 7.84 8.01 11.10
C VAL A 60 6.59 8.14 10.23
N LEU A 61 5.64 7.20 10.31
CA LEU A 61 4.37 7.28 9.57
C LEU A 61 3.54 8.50 9.97
N VAL A 62 3.49 8.86 11.26
CA VAL A 62 2.80 10.07 11.73
C VAL A 62 3.38 11.32 11.08
N PHE A 63 4.71 11.43 10.98
CA PHE A 63 5.34 12.54 10.25
C PHE A 63 5.05 12.48 8.74
N GLY A 64 4.97 11.28 8.16
CA GLY A 64 4.51 11.10 6.78
C GLY A 64 3.09 11.63 6.55
N ASN A 65 2.19 11.42 7.49
CA ASN A 65 0.80 11.91 7.39
C ASN A 65 0.70 13.44 7.46
N LEU A 66 1.76 14.16 7.88
CA LEU A 66 1.78 15.63 7.78
C LEU A 66 1.75 16.11 6.33
N PHE A 67 2.22 15.32 5.36
CA PHE A 67 2.11 15.67 3.95
C PHE A 67 0.65 15.71 3.48
N SER A 68 -0.16 14.75 3.93
CA SER A 68 -1.62 14.76 3.72
C SER A 68 -2.26 16.00 4.37
N GLY A 69 -1.86 16.33 5.60
CA GLY A 69 -2.33 17.54 6.29
C GLY A 69 -1.97 18.83 5.55
N ALA A 70 -0.74 18.93 5.03
CA ALA A 70 -0.31 20.06 4.21
C ALA A 70 -1.09 20.15 2.89
N GLY A 71 -1.41 19.00 2.27
CA GLY A 71 -2.29 18.94 1.11
C GLY A 71 -3.69 19.48 1.41
N ILE A 72 -4.31 19.05 2.52
CA ILE A 72 -5.62 19.58 2.94
C ILE A 72 -5.56 21.10 3.15
N ALA A 73 -4.52 21.60 3.82
CA ALA A 73 -4.33 23.03 4.06
C ALA A 73 -4.16 23.83 2.75
N ALA A 74 -3.50 23.26 1.74
CA ALA A 74 -3.34 23.91 0.45
C ALA A 74 -4.66 24.12 -0.32
N PHE A 75 -5.72 23.38 0.03
CA PHE A 75 -7.04 23.45 -0.59
C PHE A 75 -8.13 23.99 0.36
N GLU A 76 -7.73 24.80 1.37
CA GLU A 76 -8.65 25.39 2.35
C GLU A 76 -9.80 26.17 1.68
N GLU A 77 -9.51 26.95 0.64
CA GLU A 77 -10.52 27.72 -0.10
C GLU A 77 -11.56 26.81 -0.79
N THR A 78 -11.11 25.73 -1.43
CA THR A 78 -11.98 24.74 -2.08
C THR A 78 -12.85 24.01 -1.06
N ILE A 79 -12.30 23.69 0.12
CA ILE A 79 -13.04 23.07 1.23
C ILE A 79 -14.06 24.05 1.80
N ALA A 80 -13.71 25.32 1.99
CA ALA A 80 -14.61 26.35 2.48
C ALA A 80 -15.79 26.59 1.53
N ALA A 81 -15.53 26.54 0.22
CA ALA A 81 -16.58 26.63 -0.80
C ALA A 81 -17.55 25.44 -0.73
N ASN A 82 -17.06 24.23 -0.44
CA ASN A 82 -17.87 23.01 -0.40
C ASN A 82 -17.45 22.07 0.74
N ILE A 83 -17.93 22.34 1.96
CA ILE A 83 -17.60 21.56 3.17
C ILE A 83 -17.97 20.07 3.03
N ALA A 84 -18.97 19.75 2.19
CA ALA A 84 -19.37 18.38 1.92
C ALA A 84 -18.23 17.47 1.41
N LEU A 85 -17.19 18.05 0.77
CA LEU A 85 -16.02 17.32 0.28
C LEU A 85 -15.29 16.57 1.41
N VAL A 86 -15.24 17.15 2.62
CA VAL A 86 -14.55 16.56 3.77
C VAL A 86 -15.17 15.21 4.18
N PHE A 87 -16.48 15.03 3.98
CA PHE A 87 -17.16 13.76 4.31
C PHE A 87 -16.72 12.59 3.42
N PHE A 88 -16.21 12.86 2.22
CA PHE A 88 -15.76 11.84 1.28
C PHE A 88 -14.25 11.58 1.35
N LEU A 89 -13.50 12.48 1.99
CA LEU A 89 -12.05 12.40 2.06
C LEU A 89 -11.55 11.06 2.63
N PRO A 90 -12.03 10.59 3.81
CA PRO A 90 -11.54 9.33 4.37
C PRO A 90 -11.84 8.14 3.45
N LEU A 91 -13.02 8.13 2.85
CA LEU A 91 -13.46 7.05 1.96
C LEU A 91 -12.57 6.96 0.71
N LEU A 92 -12.26 8.09 0.08
CA LEU A 92 -11.53 8.12 -1.18
C LEU A 92 -10.06 7.76 -0.97
N VAL A 93 -9.45 8.39 0.04
CA VAL A 93 -8.06 8.18 0.39
C VAL A 93 -7.81 6.73 0.84
N ASP A 94 -8.64 6.19 1.73
CA ASP A 94 -8.51 4.81 2.21
C ASP A 94 -8.71 3.79 1.07
N SER A 95 -9.61 4.08 0.12
CA SER A 95 -9.81 3.21 -1.06
C SER A 95 -8.55 3.12 -1.92
N GLY A 96 -7.86 4.24 -2.16
CA GLY A 96 -6.58 4.27 -2.87
C GLY A 96 -5.47 3.53 -2.12
N GLY A 97 -5.36 3.76 -0.80
CA GLY A 97 -4.42 3.08 0.07
C GLY A 97 -4.62 1.56 0.09
N ASN A 98 -5.86 1.11 0.23
CA ASN A 98 -6.22 -0.32 0.21
C ASN A 98 -5.90 -0.98 -1.13
N ALA A 99 -6.23 -0.33 -2.26
CA ALA A 99 -5.90 -0.83 -3.59
C ALA A 99 -4.38 -0.92 -3.80
N GLY A 100 -3.63 0.12 -3.37
CA GLY A 100 -2.17 0.12 -3.41
C GLY A 100 -1.54 -0.98 -2.56
N ALA A 101 -2.01 -1.17 -1.33
CA ALA A 101 -1.50 -2.21 -0.44
C ALA A 101 -1.76 -3.62 -0.99
N GLN A 102 -2.91 -3.85 -1.62
CA GLN A 102 -3.20 -5.12 -2.30
C GLN A 102 -2.23 -5.37 -3.47
N SER A 103 -2.04 -4.36 -4.31
CA SER A 103 -1.12 -4.44 -5.45
C SER A 103 0.32 -4.74 -5.01
N ALA A 104 0.79 -4.03 -3.99
CA ALA A 104 2.11 -4.22 -3.44
C ALA A 104 2.33 -5.60 -2.84
N THR A 105 1.35 -6.12 -2.11
CA THR A 105 1.42 -7.47 -1.52
C THR A 105 1.64 -8.52 -2.61
N LEU A 106 0.92 -8.40 -3.74
CA LEU A 106 1.08 -9.31 -4.88
C LEU A 106 2.46 -9.19 -5.53
N ILE A 107 2.96 -7.97 -5.71
CA ILE A 107 4.28 -7.74 -6.32
C ILE A 107 5.42 -8.18 -5.40
N VAL A 108 5.38 -7.84 -4.11
CA VAL A 108 6.38 -8.27 -3.11
C VAL A 108 6.49 -9.79 -3.12
N ARG A 109 5.34 -10.49 -3.05
CA ARG A 109 5.32 -11.95 -3.15
C ARG A 109 5.92 -12.42 -4.47
N GLY A 110 5.50 -11.86 -5.61
CA GLY A 110 6.00 -12.27 -6.92
C GLY A 110 7.51 -12.07 -7.07
N LEU A 111 8.08 -11.01 -6.48
CA LEU A 111 9.51 -10.77 -6.43
C LEU A 111 10.23 -11.77 -5.52
N ALA A 112 9.67 -12.06 -4.35
CA ALA A 112 10.23 -13.01 -3.38
C ALA A 112 10.22 -14.46 -3.90
N THR A 113 9.17 -14.87 -4.62
CA THR A 113 9.06 -16.23 -5.21
C THR A 113 9.78 -16.36 -6.56
N GLY A 114 10.30 -15.26 -7.11
CA GLY A 114 10.92 -15.24 -8.45
C GLY A 114 9.93 -15.38 -9.62
N GLU A 115 8.62 -15.35 -9.36
CA GLU A 115 7.57 -15.32 -10.38
C GLU A 115 7.62 -14.03 -11.22
N VAL A 116 8.13 -12.94 -10.63
CA VAL A 116 8.27 -11.63 -11.25
C VAL A 116 9.71 -11.17 -11.11
N VAL A 117 10.30 -10.62 -12.18
CA VAL A 117 11.64 -10.04 -12.16
C VAL A 117 11.62 -8.56 -12.59
N MET A 118 12.68 -7.80 -12.32
CA MET A 118 12.75 -6.36 -12.66
C MET A 118 12.41 -6.04 -14.12
N ARG A 119 12.75 -6.94 -15.06
CA ARG A 119 12.46 -6.75 -16.49
C ARG A 119 10.96 -6.77 -16.81
N ASP A 120 10.13 -7.36 -15.94
CA ASP A 120 8.69 -7.45 -16.13
C ASP A 120 7.94 -6.18 -15.70
N TRP A 121 8.62 -5.19 -15.10
CA TRP A 121 8.01 -3.98 -14.55
C TRP A 121 7.02 -3.32 -15.50
N TRP A 122 7.42 -3.09 -16.76
CA TRP A 122 6.55 -2.45 -17.75
C TRP A 122 5.30 -3.28 -18.08
N ARG A 123 5.46 -4.61 -18.18
CA ARG A 123 4.33 -5.52 -18.42
C ARG A 123 3.37 -5.52 -17.22
N MET A 124 3.89 -5.51 -16.00
CA MET A 124 3.09 -5.43 -14.78
C MET A 124 2.36 -4.09 -14.68
N LEU A 125 3.02 -2.98 -15.03
CA LEU A 125 2.41 -1.65 -15.06
C LEU A 125 1.18 -1.57 -15.96
N VAL A 126 1.28 -2.08 -17.19
CA VAL A 126 0.16 -2.06 -18.14
C VAL A 126 -0.99 -2.95 -17.67
N ARG A 127 -0.68 -4.13 -17.13
CA ARG A 127 -1.69 -5.03 -16.57
C ARG A 127 -2.39 -4.39 -15.38
N GLU A 128 -1.63 -3.75 -14.50
CA GLU A 128 -2.14 -3.09 -13.31
C GLU A 128 -3.03 -1.90 -13.66
N LEU A 129 -2.67 -1.13 -14.69
CA LEU A 129 -3.51 -0.04 -15.18
C LEU A 129 -4.92 -0.52 -15.55
N GLY A 130 -5.03 -1.67 -16.23
CA GLY A 130 -6.32 -2.25 -16.60
C GLY A 130 -7.13 -2.74 -15.39
N VAL A 131 -6.47 -3.41 -14.43
CA VAL A 131 -7.12 -3.89 -13.20
C VAL A 131 -7.59 -2.71 -12.34
N ALA A 132 -6.71 -1.74 -12.11
CA ALA A 132 -6.98 -0.58 -11.28
C ALA A 132 -8.07 0.32 -11.89
N LEU A 133 -8.11 0.47 -13.21
CA LEU A 133 -9.20 1.18 -13.89
C LEU A 133 -10.54 0.47 -13.69
N ALA A 134 -10.60 -0.85 -13.83
CA ALA A 134 -11.82 -1.62 -13.60
C ALA A 134 -12.31 -1.55 -12.14
N LEU A 135 -11.38 -1.65 -11.18
CA LEU A 135 -11.68 -1.49 -9.75
C LEU A 135 -12.18 -0.07 -9.45
N GLY A 136 -11.46 0.95 -9.94
CA GLY A 136 -11.81 2.35 -9.75
C GLY A 136 -13.20 2.69 -10.30
N CYS A 137 -13.53 2.23 -11.52
CA CYS A 137 -14.86 2.41 -12.09
C CYS A 137 -15.95 1.69 -11.27
N THR A 138 -15.68 0.47 -10.80
CA THR A 138 -16.63 -0.30 -9.99
C THR A 138 -16.91 0.42 -8.66
N MET A 139 -15.86 0.90 -7.99
CA MET A 139 -15.98 1.67 -6.75
C MET A 139 -16.65 3.02 -6.99
N ALA A 140 -16.33 3.73 -8.07
CA ALA A 140 -16.95 5.00 -8.45
C ALA A 140 -18.47 4.87 -8.61
N LEU A 141 -18.93 3.81 -9.29
CA LEU A 141 -20.36 3.51 -9.42
C LEU A 141 -21.03 3.25 -8.07
N ALA A 142 -20.34 2.55 -7.16
CA ALA A 142 -20.87 2.28 -5.81
C ALA A 142 -21.06 3.57 -4.99
N VAL A 143 -20.15 4.54 -5.14
CA VAL A 143 -20.14 5.77 -4.32
C VAL A 143 -20.84 6.96 -4.98
N ALA A 144 -21.16 6.87 -6.28
CA ALA A 144 -21.85 7.93 -7.02
C ALA A 144 -23.21 8.29 -6.39
N SER A 145 -23.96 7.27 -5.93
CA SER A 145 -25.25 7.47 -5.25
C SER A 145 -25.10 8.26 -3.96
N LEU A 146 -24.06 7.99 -3.16
CA LEU A 146 -23.76 8.72 -1.93
C LEU A 146 -23.38 10.18 -2.23
N GLY A 147 -22.60 10.40 -3.29
CA GLY A 147 -22.27 11.74 -3.80
C GLY A 147 -23.51 12.55 -4.13
N LEU A 148 -24.46 11.95 -4.86
CA LEU A 148 -25.72 12.60 -5.23
C LEU A 148 -26.55 12.98 -4.01
N LEU A 149 -26.67 12.07 -3.04
CA LEU A 149 -27.49 12.26 -1.84
C LEU A 149 -26.91 13.33 -0.89
N ARG A 150 -25.59 13.48 -0.81
CA ARG A 150 -24.94 14.34 0.19
C ARG A 150 -24.50 15.70 -0.35
N GLY A 151 -24.22 15.82 -1.65
CA GLY A 151 -23.66 17.05 -2.22
C GLY A 151 -24.20 17.42 -3.61
N GLY A 152 -25.17 16.67 -4.14
CA GLY A 152 -25.75 16.92 -5.45
C GLY A 152 -24.87 16.47 -6.63
N PRO A 153 -25.28 16.78 -7.87
CA PRO A 153 -24.67 16.23 -9.09
C PRO A 153 -23.18 16.57 -9.28
N LEU A 154 -22.76 17.79 -8.95
CA LEU A 154 -21.36 18.20 -9.10
C LEU A 154 -20.45 17.45 -8.11
N ILE A 155 -20.87 17.33 -6.85
CA ILE A 155 -20.09 16.57 -5.86
C ILE A 155 -20.07 15.08 -6.21
N ALA A 156 -21.17 14.53 -6.72
CA ALA A 156 -21.18 13.15 -7.23
C ALA A 156 -20.16 12.93 -8.35
N LEU A 157 -20.06 13.88 -9.29
CA LEU A 157 -19.07 13.82 -10.36
C LEU A 157 -17.64 13.91 -9.80
N VAL A 158 -17.38 14.82 -8.87
CA VAL A 158 -16.07 14.97 -8.20
C VAL A 158 -15.68 13.67 -7.50
N VAL A 159 -16.58 13.11 -6.68
CA VAL A 159 -16.32 11.88 -5.91
C VAL A 159 -16.10 10.69 -6.84
N ALA A 160 -16.95 10.50 -7.86
CA ALA A 160 -16.82 9.37 -8.78
C ALA A 160 -15.55 9.45 -9.63
N SER A 161 -15.23 10.62 -10.20
CA SER A 161 -14.02 10.81 -11.00
C SER A 161 -12.75 10.68 -10.14
N SER A 162 -12.75 11.27 -8.94
CA SER A 162 -11.64 11.16 -8.00
C SER A 162 -11.42 9.72 -7.56
N MET A 163 -12.47 8.93 -7.31
CA MET A 163 -12.35 7.53 -6.94
C MET A 163 -11.55 6.74 -7.99
N VAL A 164 -11.87 6.93 -9.28
CA VAL A 164 -11.15 6.26 -10.36
C VAL A 164 -9.67 6.63 -10.34
N VAL A 165 -9.36 7.92 -10.27
CA VAL A 165 -7.96 8.40 -10.34
C VAL A 165 -7.18 7.99 -9.08
N ILE A 166 -7.77 8.07 -7.90
CA ILE A 166 -7.11 7.73 -6.63
C ILE A 166 -6.81 6.24 -6.56
N VAL A 167 -7.76 5.37 -6.95
CA VAL A 167 -7.53 3.92 -7.02
C VAL A 167 -6.45 3.60 -8.04
N LEU A 168 -6.48 4.25 -9.22
CA LEU A 168 -5.45 4.08 -10.25
C LEU A 168 -4.07 4.43 -9.71
N VAL A 169 -3.90 5.63 -9.15
CA VAL A 169 -2.62 6.12 -8.64
C VAL A 169 -2.14 5.28 -7.45
N GLY A 170 -3.03 4.94 -6.51
CA GLY A 170 -2.73 4.08 -5.37
C GLY A 170 -2.20 2.70 -5.80
N SER A 171 -2.88 2.04 -6.74
CA SER A 171 -2.43 0.77 -7.34
C SER A 171 -1.09 0.90 -8.04
N LEU A 172 -0.87 1.97 -8.81
CA LEU A 172 0.41 2.18 -9.51
C LEU A 172 1.57 2.42 -8.54
N ILE A 173 1.34 3.14 -7.44
CA ILE A 173 2.31 3.33 -6.36
C ILE A 173 2.61 1.97 -5.71
N GLY A 174 1.57 1.22 -5.34
CA GLY A 174 1.69 -0.09 -4.72
C GLY A 174 2.47 -1.09 -5.57
N MET A 175 2.18 -1.13 -6.87
CA MET A 175 2.88 -1.99 -7.83
C MET A 175 4.34 -1.55 -8.01
N SER A 176 4.61 -0.25 -8.10
CA SER A 176 5.94 0.27 -8.46
C SER A 176 6.93 0.34 -7.30
N LEU A 177 6.45 0.57 -6.07
CA LEU A 177 7.33 0.78 -4.91
C LEU A 177 8.26 -0.42 -4.62
N PRO A 178 7.79 -1.69 -4.64
CA PRO A 178 8.67 -2.85 -4.44
C PRO A 178 9.77 -2.96 -5.50
N PHE A 179 9.47 -2.64 -6.77
CA PHE A 179 10.47 -2.61 -7.85
C PHE A 179 11.50 -1.51 -7.62
N LEU A 180 11.06 -0.32 -7.18
CA LEU A 180 11.93 0.80 -6.89
C LEU A 180 12.91 0.47 -5.76
N LEU A 181 12.42 -0.15 -4.69
CA LEU A 181 13.27 -0.62 -3.58
C LEU A 181 14.29 -1.66 -4.07
N SER A 182 13.84 -2.66 -4.83
CA SER A 182 14.72 -3.68 -5.42
C SER A 182 15.83 -3.06 -6.28
N ARG A 183 15.49 -2.03 -7.07
CA ARG A 183 16.44 -1.30 -7.93
C ARG A 183 17.52 -0.56 -7.13
N PHE A 184 17.22 -0.13 -5.91
CA PHE A 184 18.17 0.47 -4.98
C PHE A 184 18.86 -0.54 -4.05
N ARG A 185 18.68 -1.86 -4.29
CA ARG A 185 19.19 -2.94 -3.45
C ARG A 185 18.63 -2.92 -2.02
N LEU A 186 17.45 -2.34 -1.86
CA LEU A 186 16.65 -2.44 -0.65
C LEU A 186 15.70 -3.64 -0.79
N ASP A 187 15.35 -4.22 0.35
CA ASP A 187 14.46 -5.36 0.41
C ASP A 187 13.02 -4.95 0.00
N PRO A 188 12.43 -5.54 -1.06
CA PRO A 188 11.08 -5.24 -1.50
C PRO A 188 10.01 -5.46 -0.43
N ALA A 189 10.20 -6.40 0.51
CA ALA A 189 9.26 -6.66 1.60
C ALA A 189 9.15 -5.47 2.58
N THR A 190 10.08 -4.51 2.51
CA THR A 190 9.99 -3.25 3.26
C THR A 190 8.98 -2.26 2.66
N ALA A 191 8.45 -2.49 1.45
CA ALA A 191 7.28 -1.82 0.90
C ALA A 191 6.01 -2.26 1.65
N SER A 192 5.98 -1.97 2.94
CA SER A 192 4.94 -2.35 3.87
C SER A 192 3.61 -1.66 3.55
N GLY A 193 2.49 -2.33 3.84
CA GLY A 193 1.15 -1.77 3.65
C GLY A 193 0.99 -0.37 4.28
N PRO A 194 1.47 -0.13 5.52
CA PRO A 194 1.42 1.20 6.14
C PRO A 194 2.19 2.30 5.39
N LEU A 195 3.35 2.01 4.80
CA LEU A 195 4.09 3.01 4.01
C LEU A 195 3.32 3.40 2.75
N ILE A 196 2.75 2.40 2.08
CA ILE A 196 2.05 2.57 0.81
C ILE A 196 0.77 3.35 1.01
N THR A 197 0.02 3.01 2.06
CA THR A 197 -1.17 3.75 2.47
C THR A 197 -0.81 5.20 2.79
N SER A 198 0.22 5.49 3.60
CA SER A 198 0.63 6.89 3.85
C SER A 198 1.01 7.67 2.58
N ILE A 199 1.72 7.05 1.61
CA ILE A 199 2.05 7.73 0.34
C ILE A 199 0.78 7.94 -0.51
N ALA A 200 -0.05 6.90 -0.61
CA ALA A 200 -1.32 6.96 -1.33
C ALA A 200 -2.28 7.98 -0.71
N ASP A 201 -2.24 8.17 0.61
CA ASP A 201 -3.02 9.16 1.32
C ASP A 201 -2.60 10.58 0.92
N ALA A 202 -1.30 10.87 0.98
CA ALA A 202 -0.79 12.19 0.62
C ALA A 202 -1.11 12.53 -0.84
N VAL A 203 -0.89 11.59 -1.75
CA VAL A 203 -1.20 11.78 -3.17
C VAL A 203 -2.71 11.83 -3.41
N GLY A 204 -3.48 11.00 -2.71
CA GLY A 204 -4.93 10.93 -2.81
C GLY A 204 -5.63 12.22 -2.39
N VAL A 205 -5.15 12.86 -1.33
CA VAL A 205 -5.60 14.21 -0.93
C VAL A 205 -5.38 15.22 -2.06
N MET A 206 -4.18 15.25 -2.65
CA MET A 206 -3.85 16.19 -3.72
C MET A 206 -4.68 15.94 -4.97
N VAL A 207 -4.90 14.67 -5.34
CA VAL A 207 -5.74 14.28 -6.47
C VAL A 207 -7.20 14.67 -6.20
N TYR A 208 -7.74 14.34 -5.04
CA TYR A 208 -9.14 14.60 -4.71
C TYR A 208 -9.48 16.08 -4.78
N PHE A 209 -8.72 16.89 -4.04
CA PHE A 209 -8.99 18.33 -4.01
C PHE A 209 -8.60 19.02 -5.31
N GLY A 210 -7.56 18.55 -6.02
CA GLY A 210 -7.25 19.05 -7.36
C GLY A 210 -8.38 18.80 -8.36
N VAL A 211 -9.01 17.62 -8.33
CA VAL A 211 -10.20 17.33 -9.14
C VAL A 211 -11.38 18.19 -8.69
N ALA A 212 -11.58 18.35 -7.37
CA ALA A 212 -12.66 19.18 -6.83
C ALA A 212 -12.53 20.64 -7.28
N SER A 213 -11.35 21.25 -7.13
CA SER A 213 -11.02 22.59 -7.61
C SER A 213 -11.31 22.75 -9.09
N PHE A 214 -10.83 21.81 -9.91
CA PHE A 214 -11.03 21.85 -11.35
C PHE A 214 -12.52 21.77 -11.75
N VAL A 215 -13.28 20.85 -11.15
CA VAL A 215 -14.69 20.63 -11.50
C VAL A 215 -15.60 21.74 -10.96
N LEU A 216 -15.31 22.23 -9.75
CA LEU A 216 -16.11 23.27 -9.09
C LEU A 216 -15.71 24.68 -9.53
N GLY A 217 -14.58 24.82 -10.23
CA GLY A 217 -14.07 26.11 -10.73
C GLY A 217 -13.55 27.01 -9.62
N VAL A 218 -12.94 26.41 -8.58
CA VAL A 218 -12.42 27.09 -7.39
C VAL A 218 -10.93 26.84 -7.25
#